data_AF-A0A7S0U4V6-F1
#
_entry.id   AF-A0A7S0U4V6-F1
#
_cell.length_a   1.000
_cell.length_b   1.000
_cell.length_c   1.000
_cell.angle_alpha   90.00
_cell.angle_beta   90.00
_cell.angle_gamma   90.00
#
_symmetry.space_group_name_H-M   'P 1'
#
loop_
_entity.id
_entity.type
_entity.pdbx_description
1 polymer ?
#
loop_
_entity_poly.entity_id
_entity_poly.type
_entity_poly.pdbx_seq_one_letter_code
_entity_poly.pdbx_strand_id
1 'polypeptide(L)'
;GHDCVPCLHLPSLLQTPLAPMAEHPVHADDEALRRLEEDDDIKSEEESLQKAVKGLTVGNNEPSVPAAGGPVARQVEHHRLNWQRGQGGHQFNDFTKKVWREAGGSEGMKKFTNAFYKKAFQDPHIDQFIRDHDDPHGERFANWITEKFGGGTPWSQERSTRKICPYTAHGYKFQSAHDRSSAHYTAWHSPK
;
A
#
# COMPACT_ATOMS: atom_id res chain seq x y z
N GLY A 1 19.91 -20.87 -13.91
CA GLY A 1 20.56 -19.65 -13.40
C GLY A 1 20.01 -18.49 -14.16
N HIS A 2 18.94 -17.87 -13.66
CA HIS A 2 18.38 -16.68 -14.28
C HIS A 2 19.09 -15.45 -13.70
N ASP A 3 19.83 -14.78 -14.58
CA ASP A 3 20.55 -13.56 -14.32
C ASP A 3 19.58 -12.45 -13.91
N CYS A 4 19.98 -11.63 -12.95
CA CYS A 4 19.31 -10.36 -12.71
C CYS A 4 19.31 -9.59 -14.03
N VAL A 5 18.13 -9.40 -14.63
CA VAL A 5 17.97 -8.56 -15.82
C VAL A 5 18.67 -7.23 -15.52
N PRO A 6 19.61 -6.77 -16.35
CA PRO A 6 20.31 -5.53 -16.11
C PRO A 6 19.27 -4.42 -16.04
N CYS A 7 19.24 -3.72 -14.91
CA CYS A 7 18.50 -2.47 -14.76
C CYS A 7 18.83 -1.62 -15.99
N LEU A 8 17.81 -1.30 -16.79
CA LEU A 8 17.92 -0.50 -17.99
C LEU A 8 18.81 0.71 -17.68
N HIS A 9 19.97 0.77 -18.34
CA HIS A 9 20.80 1.96 -18.35
C HIS A 9 19.99 3.06 -19.02
N LEU A 10 19.36 3.91 -18.21
CA LEU A 10 18.90 5.21 -18.71
C LEU A 10 20.15 5.95 -19.21
N PRO A 11 20.11 6.50 -20.44
CA PRO A 11 21.25 7.23 -20.98
C PRO A 11 21.59 8.39 -20.04
N SER A 12 22.88 8.46 -19.69
CA SER A 12 23.47 9.56 -18.93
C SER A 12 23.27 10.85 -19.73
N LEU A 13 22.20 11.58 -19.39
CA LEU A 13 22.03 12.95 -19.84
C LEU A 13 23.01 13.80 -19.05
N LEU A 14 24.07 14.18 -19.77
CA LEU A 14 24.90 15.37 -19.63
C LEU A 14 24.80 16.12 -18.30
N GLN A 15 25.93 16.07 -17.60
CA GLN A 15 26.26 16.78 -16.38
C GLN A 15 26.28 18.30 -16.65
N THR A 16 25.15 18.97 -16.46
CA THR A 16 25.09 20.43 -16.39
C THR A 16 25.74 20.91 -15.09
N PRO A 17 26.59 21.96 -15.12
CA PRO A 17 27.18 22.54 -13.92
C PRO A 17 26.11 23.11 -12.99
N LEU A 18 26.28 22.88 -11.69
CA LEU A 18 25.46 23.40 -10.60
C LEU A 18 25.41 24.93 -10.63
N ALA A 19 24.23 25.48 -10.93
CA ALA A 19 23.92 26.87 -10.63
C ALA A 19 23.89 27.06 -9.10
N PRO A 20 24.28 28.24 -8.58
CA PRO A 20 24.18 28.54 -7.16
C PRO A 20 22.71 28.45 -6.70
N MET A 21 22.50 27.68 -5.63
CA MET A 21 21.19 27.47 -5.02
C MET A 21 20.66 28.79 -4.47
N ALA A 22 19.66 29.35 -5.15
CA ALA A 22 18.79 30.35 -4.56
C ALA A 22 18.01 29.70 -3.40
N GLU A 23 17.95 30.39 -2.27
CA GLU A 23 17.19 29.99 -1.10
C GLU A 23 15.72 29.74 -1.50
N HIS A 24 15.27 28.49 -1.38
CA HIS A 24 13.88 28.12 -1.63
C HIS A 24 13.00 28.69 -0.51
N PRO A 25 11.94 29.45 -0.83
CA PRO A 25 11.01 29.97 0.16
C PRO A 25 10.20 28.83 0.78
N VAL A 26 9.99 28.93 2.09
CA VAL A 26 9.35 27.99 3.02
C VAL A 26 7.83 27.81 2.80
N HIS A 27 7.34 28.03 1.56
CA HIS A 27 5.91 28.06 1.22
C HIS A 27 5.44 26.97 0.24
N ALA A 28 6.35 26.11 -0.23
CA ALA A 28 6.01 25.07 -1.22
C ALA A 28 5.01 24.02 -0.68
N ASP A 29 5.02 23.77 0.63
CA ASP A 29 4.16 22.76 1.25
C ASP A 29 2.70 23.20 1.33
N ASP A 30 2.43 24.50 1.52
CA ASP A 30 1.06 25.05 1.61
C ASP A 30 0.35 25.11 0.25
N GLU A 31 1.11 25.25 -0.84
CA GLU A 31 0.57 25.21 -2.20
C GLU A 31 0.28 23.77 -2.63
N ALA A 32 1.15 22.82 -2.26
CA ALA A 32 0.91 21.40 -2.49
C ALA A 32 -0.31 20.88 -1.70
N LEU A 33 -0.46 21.31 -0.44
CA LEU A 33 -1.63 20.96 0.38
C LEU A 33 -2.92 21.51 -0.23
N ARG A 34 -2.93 22.80 -0.62
CA ARG A 34 -4.11 23.40 -1.28
C ARG A 34 -4.47 22.72 -2.58
N ARG A 35 -3.50 22.37 -3.42
CA ARG A 35 -3.76 21.61 -4.66
C ARG A 35 -4.40 20.26 -4.39
N LEU A 36 -3.98 19.58 -3.31
CA LEU A 36 -4.56 18.31 -2.91
C LEU A 36 -5.97 18.47 -2.34
N GLU A 37 -6.22 19.53 -1.56
CA GLU A 37 -7.54 19.85 -1.00
C GLU A 37 -8.53 20.36 -2.06
N GLU A 38 -8.02 20.98 -3.13
CA GLU A 38 -8.83 21.50 -4.22
C GLU A 38 -9.12 20.47 -5.32
N ASP A 39 -8.45 19.31 -5.31
CA ASP A 39 -8.63 18.24 -6.29
C ASP A 39 -10.07 17.71 -6.31
N ASP A 40 -10.71 17.80 -7.46
CA ASP A 40 -12.12 17.44 -7.63
C ASP A 40 -12.39 15.95 -7.41
N ASP A 41 -11.41 15.09 -7.67
CA ASP A 41 -11.55 13.64 -7.47
C ASP A 41 -11.55 13.32 -5.97
N ILE A 42 -10.66 13.99 -5.20
CA ILE A 42 -10.59 13.85 -3.74
C ILE A 42 -11.89 14.35 -3.07
N LYS A 43 -12.45 15.46 -3.54
CA LYS A 43 -13.75 15.97 -3.05
C LYS A 43 -14.89 15.00 -3.34
N SER A 44 -14.92 14.43 -4.54
CA SER A 44 -15.93 13.44 -4.95
C SER A 44 -15.87 12.16 -4.09
N GLU A 45 -14.67 11.69 -3.75
CA GLU A 45 -14.48 10.56 -2.85
C GLU A 45 -14.94 10.90 -1.42
N GLU A 46 -14.60 12.09 -0.90
CA GLU A 46 -15.04 12.53 0.42
C GLU A 46 -16.57 12.66 0.51
N GLU A 47 -17.22 13.24 -0.50
CA GLU A 47 -18.68 13.33 -0.58
C GLU A 47 -19.34 11.94 -0.63
N SER A 48 -18.74 11.01 -1.37
CA SER A 48 -19.20 9.62 -1.46
C SER A 48 -19.12 8.91 -0.11
N LEU A 49 -18.01 9.10 0.63
CA LEU A 49 -17.83 8.57 1.98
C LEU A 49 -18.80 9.22 2.98
N GLN A 50 -18.96 10.54 2.95
CA GLN A 50 -19.89 11.24 3.84
C GLN A 50 -21.35 10.83 3.58
N LYS A 51 -21.73 10.60 2.31
CA LYS A 51 -23.07 10.09 1.95
C LYS A 51 -23.29 8.67 2.43
N ALA A 52 -22.28 7.81 2.36
CA ALA A 52 -22.33 6.46 2.92
C ALA A 52 -22.49 6.48 4.45
N VAL A 53 -21.81 7.40 5.14
CA VAL A 53 -21.92 7.57 6.59
C VAL A 53 -23.27 8.17 7.00
N LYS A 54 -23.80 9.14 6.23
CA LYS A 54 -25.09 9.78 6.52
C LYS A 54 -26.29 8.85 6.25
N GLY A 55 -26.14 7.86 5.36
CA GLY A 55 -27.11 6.77 5.20
C GLY A 55 -27.24 5.84 6.41
N LEU A 56 -26.33 5.93 7.39
CA LEU A 56 -26.34 5.16 8.64
C LEU A 56 -27.03 5.87 9.83
N THR A 57 -27.80 6.94 9.60
CA THR A 57 -28.62 7.52 10.69
C THR A 57 -29.73 6.56 11.09
N VAL A 58 -29.53 5.94 12.26
CA VAL A 58 -30.44 5.07 13.00
C VAL A 58 -31.78 5.78 13.25
N GLY A 59 -32.81 5.39 12.51
CA GLY A 59 -34.20 5.64 12.87
C GLY A 59 -34.61 4.65 13.96
N ASN A 60 -34.75 5.12 15.20
CA ASN A 60 -35.36 4.34 16.27
C ASN A 60 -36.89 4.31 16.12
N ASN A 61 -37.44 3.12 16.42
CA ASN A 61 -38.84 2.78 16.69
C ASN A 61 -39.80 2.60 15.50
N GLU A 62 -39.94 1.35 15.04
CA GLU A 62 -41.22 0.63 15.08
C GLU A 62 -41.00 -0.90 15.10
N PRO A 63 -41.83 -1.69 15.83
CA PRO A 63 -41.70 -3.14 15.89
C PRO A 63 -42.47 -3.80 14.74
N SER A 64 -41.76 -4.49 13.83
CA SER A 64 -42.42 -5.37 12.86
C SER A 64 -41.71 -6.73 12.73
N VAL A 65 -42.49 -7.76 13.11
CA VAL A 65 -42.59 -9.17 12.67
C VAL A 65 -41.32 -9.90 12.15
N PRO A 66 -41.01 -11.12 12.64
CA PRO A 66 -39.83 -11.87 12.21
C PRO A 66 -40.01 -12.46 10.81
N ALA A 67 -39.33 -11.88 9.81
CA ALA A 67 -39.16 -12.48 8.49
C ALA A 67 -37.84 -13.25 8.41
N ALA A 68 -37.89 -14.39 7.73
CA ALA A 68 -36.87 -15.43 7.66
C ALA A 68 -35.46 -14.95 7.23
N GLY A 69 -34.46 -15.29 8.04
CA GLY A 69 -33.20 -15.93 7.60
C GLY A 69 -32.30 -15.24 6.58
N GLY A 70 -32.33 -13.91 6.44
CA GLY A 70 -31.29 -13.19 5.70
C GLY A 70 -29.94 -13.23 6.43
N PRO A 71 -28.79 -13.20 5.72
CA PRO A 71 -27.49 -13.05 6.39
C PRO A 71 -27.50 -11.74 7.18
N VAL A 72 -27.43 -11.86 8.50
CA VAL A 72 -27.36 -10.72 9.40
C VAL A 72 -26.15 -9.89 8.98
N ALA A 73 -26.39 -8.66 8.52
CA ALA A 73 -25.33 -7.75 8.16
C ALA A 73 -24.44 -7.56 9.41
N ARG A 74 -23.23 -8.13 9.36
CA ARG A 74 -22.27 -8.01 10.45
C ARG A 74 -21.94 -6.52 10.58
N GLN A 75 -22.26 -5.93 11.73
CA GLN A 75 -21.80 -4.57 12.01
C GLN A 75 -20.27 -4.55 11.93
N VAL A 76 -19.75 -3.73 11.03
CA VAL A 76 -18.31 -3.56 10.84
C VAL A 76 -17.85 -2.50 11.83
N GLU A 77 -17.13 -2.93 12.85
CA GLU A 77 -16.51 -2.00 13.79
C GLU A 77 -15.32 -1.33 13.10
N HIS A 78 -15.33 0.01 13.05
CA HIS A 78 -14.23 0.79 12.48
C HIS A 78 -13.17 1.03 13.54
N HIS A 79 -11.98 0.47 13.34
CA HIS A 79 -10.82 0.70 14.20
C HIS A 79 -9.78 1.54 13.48
N ARG A 80 -9.29 2.58 14.15
CA ARG A 80 -8.16 3.35 13.62
C ARG A 80 -6.90 2.49 13.61
N LEU A 81 -6.19 2.52 12.49
CA LEU A 81 -4.85 1.99 12.42
C LEU A 81 -3.97 2.75 13.41
N ASN A 82 -3.24 2.01 14.24
CA ASN A 82 -2.27 2.57 15.18
C ASN A 82 -1.02 3.03 14.41
N TRP A 83 -1.15 4.14 13.69
CA TRP A 83 -0.08 4.80 12.96
C TRP A 83 0.50 5.91 13.83
N GLN A 84 1.82 5.88 14.05
CA GLN A 84 2.51 6.88 14.85
C GLN A 84 3.54 7.62 14.00
N ARG A 85 3.44 8.96 13.97
CA ARG A 85 4.39 9.82 13.26
C ARG A 85 5.79 9.64 13.85
N GLY A 86 6.79 9.43 12.99
CA GLY A 86 8.19 9.24 13.40
C GLY A 86 8.59 7.83 13.84
N GLN A 87 7.65 6.88 13.94
CA GLN A 87 7.89 5.51 14.43
C GLN A 87 8.01 4.46 13.32
N GLY A 88 8.28 4.87 12.08
CA GLY A 88 8.42 3.94 10.95
C GLY A 88 7.13 3.24 10.51
N GLY A 89 5.97 3.69 11.01
CA GLY A 89 4.64 3.34 10.49
C GLY A 89 3.70 2.67 11.50
N HIS A 90 2.83 1.79 11.00
CA HIS A 90 1.84 1.09 11.81
C HIS A 90 2.48 0.16 12.84
N GLN A 91 2.02 0.24 14.09
CA GLN A 91 2.36 -0.66 15.20
C GLN A 91 1.15 -1.54 15.51
N PHE A 92 1.32 -2.86 15.45
CA PHE A 92 0.24 -3.79 15.75
C PHE A 92 -0.29 -3.60 17.18
N ASN A 93 -1.56 -3.92 17.40
CA ASN A 93 -2.19 -3.96 18.71
C ASN A 93 -3.06 -5.22 18.83
N ASP A 94 -3.76 -5.39 19.95
CA ASP A 94 -4.59 -6.58 20.18
C ASP A 94 -5.72 -6.71 19.15
N PHE A 95 -6.21 -5.59 18.64
CA PHE A 95 -7.22 -5.56 17.59
C PHE A 95 -6.66 -6.12 16.27
N THR A 96 -5.54 -5.60 15.76
CA THR A 96 -4.98 -6.10 14.49
C THR A 96 -4.54 -7.56 14.58
N LYS A 97 -4.04 -7.98 15.74
CA LYS A 97 -3.76 -9.41 16.02
C LYS A 97 -5.02 -10.26 15.96
N LYS A 98 -6.13 -9.76 16.53
CA LYS A 98 -7.44 -10.44 16.47
C LYS A 98 -7.91 -10.57 15.02
N VAL A 99 -7.85 -9.50 14.23
CA VAL A 99 -8.21 -9.53 12.80
C VAL A 99 -7.38 -10.56 12.04
N TRP A 100 -6.06 -10.59 12.26
CA TRP A 100 -5.18 -11.58 11.63
C TRP A 100 -5.55 -13.02 12.01
N ARG A 101 -5.87 -13.29 13.28
CA ARG A 101 -6.35 -14.62 13.72
C ARG A 101 -7.69 -14.98 13.07
N GLU A 102 -8.66 -14.07 13.07
CA GLU A 102 -9.98 -14.29 12.47
C GLU A 102 -9.90 -14.54 10.96
N ALA A 103 -8.94 -13.93 10.28
CA ALA A 103 -8.69 -14.15 8.87
C ALA A 103 -7.96 -15.47 8.57
N GLY A 104 -7.64 -16.30 9.58
CA GLY A 104 -6.98 -17.60 9.42
C GLY A 104 -5.46 -17.57 9.57
N GLY A 105 -4.91 -16.54 10.20
CA GLY A 105 -3.47 -16.41 10.44
C GLY A 105 -2.66 -16.30 9.14
N SER A 106 -1.41 -16.74 9.16
CA SER A 106 -0.50 -16.67 8.01
C SER A 106 -1.05 -17.40 6.77
N GLU A 107 -1.65 -18.57 6.96
CA GLU A 107 -2.24 -19.35 5.86
C GLU A 107 -3.45 -18.65 5.24
N GLY A 108 -4.28 -18.04 6.08
CA GLY A 108 -5.40 -17.21 5.63
C GLY A 108 -4.94 -16.01 4.81
N MET A 109 -3.90 -15.30 5.29
CA MET A 109 -3.29 -14.19 4.57
C MET A 109 -2.75 -14.63 3.21
N LYS A 110 -2.02 -15.75 3.15
CA LYS A 110 -1.49 -16.30 1.90
C LYS A 110 -2.60 -16.62 0.90
N LYS A 111 -3.69 -17.25 1.34
CA LYS A 111 -4.85 -17.53 0.47
C LYS A 111 -5.48 -16.25 -0.06
N PHE A 112 -5.68 -15.26 0.81
CA PHE A 112 -6.24 -13.97 0.46
C PHE A 112 -5.38 -13.23 -0.58
N THR A 113 -4.07 -13.08 -0.32
CA THR A 113 -3.18 -12.31 -1.20
C THR A 113 -2.88 -13.04 -2.51
N ASN A 114 -2.82 -14.37 -2.52
CA ASN A 114 -2.72 -15.15 -3.77
C ASN A 114 -3.97 -14.96 -4.64
N ALA A 115 -5.17 -14.95 -4.03
CA ALA A 115 -6.40 -14.67 -4.75
C ALA A 115 -6.45 -13.23 -5.29
N PHE A 116 -5.92 -12.26 -4.54
CA PHE A 116 -5.76 -10.89 -5.00
C PHE A 116 -4.86 -10.81 -6.23
N TYR A 117 -3.63 -11.34 -6.19
CA TYR A 117 -2.71 -11.25 -7.33
C TYR A 117 -3.19 -12.04 -8.55
N LYS A 118 -3.91 -13.15 -8.35
CA LYS A 118 -4.57 -13.85 -9.47
C LYS A 118 -5.50 -12.93 -10.26
N LYS A 119 -6.18 -12.00 -9.59
CA LYS A 119 -7.04 -10.99 -10.23
C LYS A 119 -6.23 -9.81 -10.76
N ALA A 120 -5.22 -9.36 -10.00
CA ALA A 120 -4.36 -8.25 -10.40
C ALA A 120 -3.67 -8.51 -11.75
N PHE A 121 -3.18 -9.73 -11.99
CA PHE A 121 -2.56 -10.10 -13.27
C PHE A 121 -3.54 -10.14 -14.46
N GLN A 122 -4.84 -10.08 -14.22
CA GLN A 122 -5.87 -10.04 -15.26
C GLN A 122 -6.36 -8.62 -15.54
N ASP A 123 -6.01 -7.66 -14.67
CA ASP A 123 -6.42 -6.27 -14.80
C ASP A 123 -5.33 -5.49 -15.53
N PRO A 124 -5.56 -5.02 -16.78
CA PRO A 124 -4.53 -4.35 -17.56
C PRO A 124 -4.03 -3.04 -16.92
N HIS A 125 -4.82 -2.41 -16.04
CA HIS A 125 -4.41 -1.20 -15.36
C HIS A 125 -3.49 -1.47 -14.18
N ILE A 126 -3.63 -2.63 -13.53
CA ILE A 126 -2.78 -3.03 -12.40
C ILE A 126 -1.54 -3.77 -12.89
N ASP A 127 -1.71 -4.62 -13.90
CA ASP A 127 -0.68 -5.52 -14.42
C ASP A 127 0.58 -4.77 -14.89
N GLN A 128 0.42 -3.59 -15.49
CA GLN A 128 1.54 -2.73 -15.90
C GLN A 128 2.47 -2.31 -14.75
N PHE A 129 2.00 -2.35 -13.49
CA PHE A 129 2.81 -2.07 -12.31
C PHE A 129 3.50 -3.32 -11.74
N ILE A 130 3.20 -4.50 -12.30
CA ILE A 130 3.74 -5.79 -11.89
C ILE A 130 4.88 -6.15 -12.84
N ARG A 131 6.10 -6.04 -12.33
CA ARG A 131 7.30 -6.22 -13.15
C ARG A 131 7.55 -7.66 -13.62
N ASP A 132 7.24 -8.64 -12.79
CA ASP A 132 7.61 -10.06 -12.99
C ASP A 132 6.52 -10.96 -12.41
N HIS A 133 5.87 -11.79 -13.21
CA HIS A 133 4.74 -12.61 -12.78
C HIS A 133 5.18 -13.89 -12.05
N ASP A 134 6.45 -14.27 -12.17
CA ASP A 134 7.02 -15.45 -11.52
C ASP A 134 7.46 -15.16 -10.07
N ASP A 135 7.48 -13.88 -9.68
CA ASP A 135 7.79 -13.48 -8.32
C ASP A 135 6.67 -13.90 -7.34
N PRO A 136 6.96 -14.40 -6.12
CA PRO A 136 5.93 -14.86 -5.18
C PRO A 136 5.21 -13.69 -4.49
N HIS A 137 4.56 -12.83 -5.28
CA HIS A 137 3.91 -11.59 -4.85
C HIS A 137 2.92 -11.78 -3.71
N GLY A 138 2.03 -12.78 -3.85
CA GLY A 138 1.02 -13.08 -2.85
C GLY A 138 1.65 -13.49 -1.52
N GLU A 139 2.67 -14.36 -1.54
CA GLU A 139 3.38 -14.76 -0.32
C GLU A 139 4.13 -13.60 0.32
N ARG A 140 4.82 -12.78 -0.48
CA ARG A 140 5.52 -11.59 0.01
C ARG A 140 4.57 -10.60 0.66
N PHE A 141 3.42 -10.37 0.03
CA PHE A 141 2.40 -9.48 0.59
C PHE A 141 1.79 -10.07 1.87
N ALA A 142 1.51 -11.38 1.91
CA ALA A 142 1.02 -12.05 3.10
C ALA A 142 1.99 -11.96 4.28
N ASN A 143 3.30 -12.15 4.03
CA ASN A 143 4.34 -12.03 5.04
C ASN A 143 4.39 -10.59 5.58
N TRP A 144 4.26 -9.58 4.71
CA TRP A 144 4.22 -8.18 5.13
C TRP A 144 3.00 -7.87 6.00
N ILE A 145 1.79 -8.28 5.59
CA ILE A 145 0.57 -8.10 6.40
C ILE A 145 0.70 -8.82 7.74
N THR A 146 1.20 -10.06 7.72
CA THR A 146 1.41 -10.88 8.93
C THR A 146 2.29 -10.15 9.93
N GLU A 147 3.42 -9.58 9.49
CA GLU A 147 4.30 -8.80 10.36
C GLU A 147 3.62 -7.52 10.85
N LYS A 148 2.90 -6.80 9.98
CA LYS A 148 2.16 -5.59 10.36
C LYS A 148 1.02 -5.85 11.33
N PHE A 149 0.47 -7.05 11.37
CA PHE A 149 -0.65 -7.40 12.25
C PHE A 149 -0.19 -8.15 13.51
N GLY A 150 1.12 -8.35 13.68
CA GLY A 150 1.71 -8.93 14.89
C GLY A 150 1.82 -10.46 14.88
N GLY A 151 1.84 -11.09 13.70
CA GLY A 151 2.03 -12.53 13.50
C GLY A 151 3.49 -12.97 13.41
N GLY A 152 4.44 -12.20 13.97
CA GLY A 152 5.88 -12.47 13.93
C GLY A 152 6.62 -11.61 12.90
N THR A 153 7.81 -12.05 12.46
CA THR A 153 8.67 -11.30 11.53
C THR A 153 9.01 -12.04 10.22
N PRO A 154 8.07 -12.78 9.58
CA PRO A 154 8.38 -13.57 8.39
C PRO A 154 8.81 -12.70 7.21
N TRP A 155 8.29 -11.48 7.10
CA TRP A 155 8.70 -10.55 6.05
C TRP A 155 10.15 -10.10 6.24
N SER A 156 10.50 -9.65 7.44
CA SER A 156 11.87 -9.21 7.75
C SER A 156 12.88 -10.35 7.58
N GLN A 157 12.53 -11.56 8.02
CA GLN A 157 13.38 -12.74 7.85
C GLN A 157 13.58 -13.11 6.38
N GLU A 158 12.50 -13.27 5.61
CA GLU A 158 12.61 -13.65 4.20
C GLU A 158 13.30 -12.55 3.37
N ARG A 159 12.96 -11.27 3.62
CA ARG A 159 13.60 -10.12 2.96
C ARG A 159 15.11 -10.09 3.17
N SER A 160 15.60 -10.50 4.34
CA SER A 160 17.04 -10.54 4.63
C SER A 160 17.83 -11.52 3.74
N THR A 161 17.15 -12.51 3.16
CA THR A 161 17.75 -13.53 2.28
C THR A 161 17.67 -13.17 0.79
N ARG A 162 16.92 -12.12 0.43
CA ARG A 162 16.73 -11.72 -0.96
C ARG A 162 18.01 -11.14 -1.54
N LYS A 163 18.18 -11.32 -2.86
CA LYS A 163 19.24 -10.67 -3.62
C LYS A 163 19.14 -9.16 -3.49
N ILE A 164 20.25 -8.53 -3.16
CA ILE A 164 20.38 -7.07 -3.10
C ILE A 164 20.54 -6.54 -4.52
N CYS A 165 19.71 -5.57 -4.90
CA CYS A 165 19.79 -4.90 -6.19
C CYS A 165 20.24 -3.45 -5.97
N PRO A 166 21.36 -3.02 -6.56
CA PRO A 166 21.73 -1.62 -6.52
C PRO A 166 20.76 -0.78 -7.35
N TYR A 167 20.25 0.31 -6.78
CA TYR A 167 19.51 1.34 -7.52
C TYR A 167 19.93 2.73 -7.06
N THR A 168 19.65 3.74 -7.89
CA THR A 168 19.97 5.14 -7.57
C THR A 168 18.67 5.93 -7.46
N ALA A 169 18.48 6.67 -6.37
CA ALA A 169 17.37 7.61 -6.20
C ALA A 169 17.89 8.89 -5.55
N HIS A 170 17.47 10.05 -6.05
CA HIS A 170 17.91 11.38 -5.57
C HIS A 170 19.44 11.55 -5.49
N GLY A 171 20.19 10.96 -6.42
CA GLY A 171 21.66 11.01 -6.42
C GLY A 171 22.35 10.06 -5.41
N TYR A 172 21.59 9.33 -4.60
CA TYR A 172 22.10 8.34 -3.65
C TYR A 172 22.02 6.93 -4.24
N LYS A 173 23.07 6.12 -4.03
CA LYS A 173 23.10 4.70 -4.38
C LYS A 173 22.63 3.88 -3.18
N PHE A 174 21.59 3.08 -3.40
CA PHE A 174 21.03 2.18 -2.41
C PHE A 174 21.40 0.74 -2.76
N GLN A 175 21.74 -0.03 -1.74
CA GLN A 175 21.91 -1.48 -1.82
C GLN A 175 20.85 -2.13 -0.94
N SER A 176 19.63 -2.29 -1.47
CA SER A 176 18.57 -3.01 -0.75
C SER A 176 18.04 -4.18 -1.58
N ALA A 177 17.38 -5.12 -0.90
CA ALA A 177 16.52 -6.06 -1.58
C ALA A 177 15.55 -5.27 -2.49
N HIS A 178 15.31 -5.79 -3.69
CA HIS A 178 14.35 -5.20 -4.60
C HIS A 178 12.93 -5.36 -4.03
N ASP A 179 12.24 -4.25 -3.75
CA ASP A 179 10.94 -4.24 -3.08
C ASP A 179 10.11 -2.99 -3.41
N ARG A 180 9.12 -2.69 -2.55
CA ARG A 180 8.27 -1.49 -2.55
C ARG A 180 9.02 -0.22 -2.97
N SER A 181 10.21 0.04 -2.43
CA SER A 181 10.89 1.33 -2.66
C SER A 181 11.34 1.46 -4.12
N SER A 182 11.87 0.38 -4.69
CA SER A 182 12.21 0.33 -6.12
C SER A 182 10.97 0.26 -7.01
N ALA A 183 9.90 -0.39 -6.57
CA ALA A 183 8.63 -0.44 -7.31
C ALA A 183 7.94 0.94 -7.35
N HIS A 184 7.85 1.65 -6.22
CA HIS A 184 7.34 3.03 -6.17
C HIS A 184 8.15 3.99 -7.02
N TYR A 185 9.48 3.87 -6.97
CA TYR A 185 10.36 4.67 -7.82
C TYR A 185 10.05 4.45 -9.30
N THR A 186 9.89 3.17 -9.70
CA THR A 186 9.55 2.80 -11.07
C THR A 186 8.16 3.31 -11.47
N ALA A 187 7.14 3.16 -10.61
CA ALA A 187 5.79 3.63 -10.87
C ALA A 187 5.71 5.16 -11.02
N TRP A 188 6.40 5.92 -10.14
CA TRP A 188 6.45 7.37 -10.23
C TRP A 188 7.14 7.86 -11.52
N HIS A 189 8.08 7.08 -12.04
CA HIS A 189 8.86 7.42 -13.22
C HIS A 189 8.37 6.70 -14.49
N SER A 190 7.25 5.97 -14.41
CA SER A 190 6.64 5.34 -15.57
C SER A 190 6.07 6.42 -16.50
N PRO A 191 6.23 6.27 -17.83
CA PRO A 191 5.47 7.08 -18.78
C PRO A 191 3.98 6.98 -18.47
N LYS A 192 3.28 8.12 -18.54
CA LYS A 192 1.82 8.20 -18.42
C LYS A 192 1.15 7.84 -19.73
#